data_AF-A0A1F6AHM5-F1
#
_entry.id   AF-A0A1F6AHM5-F1
#
_cell.length_a   1.000
_cell.length_b   1.000
_cell.length_c   1.000
_cell.angle_alpha   90.00
_cell.angle_beta   90.00
_cell.angle_gamma   90.00
#
_symmetry.space_group_name_H-M   'P 1'
#
loop_
_entity.id
_entity.type
_entity.pdbx_description
1 polymer ?
#
loop_
_entity_poly.entity_id
_entity_poly.type
_entity_poly.pdbx_seq_one_letter_code
_entity_poly.pdbx_strand_id
1 'polypeptide(L)'
;MRTSGVIYVYRPKHRHSLNQKFGLALLALALGGLTGPMLPAIRLEANYAYNQIFSKPKEQSLPKSVPVLFDPLKIENGSIISPINTEFSLIVPKIGINAPVIPAVNPANPGEYLEALQKGVAHSSTSFFPDQNGTVYLFSHSTNYDWFVKDLNAVFYLIKNLEEGDLIVLFYKGNRYTYRLREKQVVSAKSVSYIAPQQGGKRLILQTCWPPGTTTERLLIFADLVEEYGTTI
;
A
#
# COMPACT_ATOMS: atom_id res chain seq x y z
N MET A 1 13.83 -84.22 15.77
CA MET A 1 14.46 -82.96 16.23
C MET A 1 14.25 -81.91 15.15
N ARG A 2 13.42 -80.89 15.40
CA ARG A 2 13.21 -79.74 14.50
C ARG A 2 14.14 -78.61 14.93
N THR A 3 15.06 -78.19 14.06
CA THR A 3 15.89 -77.01 14.24
C THR A 3 15.17 -75.81 13.65
N SER A 4 14.72 -74.88 14.52
CA SER A 4 14.17 -73.59 14.11
C SER A 4 15.32 -72.66 13.73
N GLY A 5 15.47 -72.37 12.43
CA GLY A 5 16.38 -71.33 11.93
C GLY A 5 15.69 -69.96 11.98
N VAL A 6 16.24 -69.02 12.75
CA VAL A 6 15.79 -67.62 12.75
C VAL A 6 16.43 -66.91 11.56
N ILE A 7 15.62 -66.46 10.59
CA ILE A 7 16.08 -65.66 9.45
C ILE A 7 16.20 -64.21 9.89
N TYR A 8 17.43 -63.70 9.96
CA TYR A 8 17.69 -62.26 10.12
C TYR A 8 17.52 -61.57 8.78
N VAL A 9 16.44 -60.82 8.61
CA VAL A 9 16.23 -59.95 7.43
C VAL A 9 17.07 -58.68 7.61
N TYR A 10 18.19 -58.59 6.91
CA TYR A 10 19.01 -57.37 6.87
C TYR A 10 18.25 -56.26 6.12
N ARG A 11 17.81 -55.24 6.84
CA ARG A 11 17.17 -54.04 6.27
C ARG A 11 18.26 -52.97 6.11
N PRO A 12 18.77 -52.70 4.89
CA PRO A 12 19.83 -51.71 4.71
C PRO A 12 19.33 -50.34 5.18
N LYS A 13 20.07 -49.74 6.11
CA LYS A 13 19.78 -48.39 6.61
C LYS A 13 20.05 -47.42 5.46
N HIS A 14 18.99 -46.91 4.83
CA HIS A 14 19.08 -45.99 3.70
C HIS A 14 19.77 -44.69 4.14
N ARG A 15 21.10 -44.66 4.05
CA ARG A 15 21.91 -43.53 4.48
C ARG A 15 21.99 -42.58 3.29
N HIS A 16 21.30 -41.44 3.37
CA HIS A 16 21.36 -40.44 2.31
C HIS A 16 22.83 -40.12 1.99
N SER A 17 23.21 -40.32 0.73
CA SER A 17 24.58 -40.09 0.29
C SER A 17 24.89 -38.59 0.42
N LEU A 18 26.15 -38.25 0.61
CA LEU A 18 26.60 -36.87 0.71
C LEU A 18 26.08 -36.04 -0.49
N ASN A 19 26.08 -36.63 -1.68
CA ASN A 19 25.57 -36.03 -2.92
C ASN A 19 24.06 -35.78 -2.89
N GLN A 20 23.26 -36.66 -2.26
CA GLN A 20 21.82 -36.42 -2.08
C GLN A 20 21.56 -35.23 -1.15
N LYS A 21 22.35 -35.08 -0.08
CA LYS A 21 22.25 -33.93 0.83
C LYS A 21 22.65 -32.62 0.14
N PHE A 22 23.73 -32.65 -0.64
CA PHE A 22 24.14 -31.50 -1.47
C PHE A 22 23.09 -31.14 -2.53
N GLY A 23 22.50 -32.13 -3.20
CA GLY A 23 21.42 -31.91 -4.17
C GLY A 23 20.18 -31.27 -3.53
N LEU A 24 19.76 -31.76 -2.37
CA LEU A 24 18.65 -31.17 -1.61
C LEU A 24 18.96 -29.74 -1.14
N ALA A 25 20.20 -29.45 -0.73
CA ALA A 25 20.62 -28.11 -0.35
C ALA A 25 20.59 -27.12 -1.52
N LEU A 26 21.04 -27.54 -2.71
CA LEU A 26 20.96 -26.73 -3.93
C LEU A 26 19.52 -26.49 -4.38
N LEU A 27 18.65 -27.50 -4.30
CA LEU A 27 17.21 -27.35 -4.55
C LEU A 27 16.56 -26.36 -3.57
N ALA A 28 16.88 -26.45 -2.29
CA ALA A 28 16.38 -25.51 -1.28
C ALA A 28 16.88 -24.07 -1.50
N LEU A 29 18.15 -23.90 -1.90
CA LEU A 29 18.72 -22.60 -2.26
C LEU A 29 18.09 -22.03 -3.53
N ALA A 30 17.86 -22.85 -4.54
CA ALA A 30 17.21 -22.43 -5.79
C ALA A 30 15.76 -22.00 -5.53
N LEU A 31 15.00 -22.82 -4.80
CA LEU A 31 13.62 -22.49 -4.41
C LEU A 31 13.58 -21.23 -3.53
N GLY A 32 14.43 -21.15 -2.51
CA GLY A 32 14.53 -19.97 -1.64
C GLY A 32 14.96 -18.71 -2.38
N GLY A 33 15.87 -18.80 -3.35
CA GLY A 33 16.32 -17.70 -4.18
C GLY A 33 15.25 -17.20 -5.16
N LEU A 34 14.43 -18.10 -5.70
CA LEU A 34 13.29 -17.74 -6.56
C LEU A 34 12.13 -17.13 -5.77
N THR A 35 11.81 -17.68 -4.59
CA THR A 35 10.64 -17.21 -3.80
C THR A 35 10.96 -16.03 -2.90
N GLY A 36 12.22 -15.91 -2.44
CA GLY A 36 12.67 -14.92 -1.46
C GLY A 36 12.34 -13.48 -1.86
N PRO A 37 12.67 -13.02 -3.08
CA PRO A 37 12.35 -11.69 -3.55
C PRO A 37 10.85 -11.38 -3.57
N MET A 38 9.98 -12.39 -3.73
CA MET A 38 8.51 -12.21 -3.79
C MET A 38 7.84 -12.15 -2.42
N LEU A 39 8.54 -12.55 -1.35
CA LEU A 39 7.98 -12.59 0.02
C LEU A 39 7.40 -11.24 0.48
N PRO A 40 8.01 -10.07 0.24
CA PRO A 40 7.45 -8.79 0.69
C PRO A 40 6.08 -8.49 0.03
N ALA A 41 5.96 -8.70 -1.28
CA ALA A 41 4.71 -8.51 -2.00
C ALA A 41 3.63 -9.51 -1.57
N ILE A 42 4.00 -10.79 -1.41
CA ILE A 42 3.10 -11.82 -0.91
C ILE A 42 2.61 -11.47 0.49
N ARG A 43 3.49 -10.98 1.39
CA ARG A 43 3.09 -10.54 2.73
C ARG A 43 2.12 -9.38 2.70
N LEU A 44 2.36 -8.36 1.85
CA LEU A 44 1.44 -7.23 1.70
C LEU A 44 0.06 -7.68 1.21
N GLU A 45 0.01 -8.48 0.14
CA GLU A 45 -1.25 -9.00 -0.41
C GLU A 45 -1.96 -9.95 0.57
N ALA A 46 -1.22 -10.82 1.26
CA ALA A 46 -1.77 -11.74 2.25
C ALA A 46 -2.32 -10.99 3.47
N ASN A 47 -1.62 -9.97 3.96
CA ASN A 47 -2.11 -9.13 5.06
C ASN A 47 -3.36 -8.35 4.63
N TYR A 48 -3.38 -7.81 3.41
CA TYR A 48 -4.55 -7.15 2.85
C TYR A 48 -5.75 -8.11 2.75
N ALA A 49 -5.55 -9.31 2.19
CA ALA A 49 -6.59 -10.33 2.07
C ALA A 49 -7.07 -10.85 3.44
N TYR A 50 -6.16 -11.03 4.40
CA TYR A 50 -6.48 -11.40 5.76
C TYR A 50 -7.38 -10.34 6.41
N ASN A 51 -7.00 -9.07 6.33
CA ASN A 51 -7.82 -7.98 6.85
C ASN A 51 -9.18 -7.91 6.15
N GLN A 52 -9.24 -8.13 4.84
CA GLN A 52 -10.51 -8.21 4.11
C GLN A 52 -11.44 -9.34 4.59
N ILE A 53 -10.91 -10.52 4.95
CA ILE A 53 -11.72 -11.68 5.33
C ILE A 53 -12.12 -11.60 6.82
N PHE A 54 -11.18 -11.28 7.68
CA PHE A 54 -11.37 -11.30 9.13
C PHE A 54 -11.82 -9.97 9.71
N SER A 55 -11.73 -8.87 8.94
CA SER A 55 -12.35 -7.57 9.25
C SER A 55 -13.59 -7.30 8.40
N LYS A 56 -14.06 -8.25 7.57
CA LYS A 56 -15.32 -8.09 6.85
C LYS A 56 -16.49 -8.04 7.85
N PRO A 57 -17.38 -7.03 7.76
CA PRO A 57 -18.45 -6.84 8.73
C PRO A 57 -19.41 -8.03 8.76
N LYS A 58 -19.91 -8.37 9.94
CA LYS A 58 -21.22 -9.00 10.06
C LYS A 58 -22.22 -7.95 9.57
N GLU A 59 -22.98 -8.26 8.53
CA GLU A 59 -23.99 -7.36 7.98
C GLU A 59 -25.08 -7.12 9.05
N GLN A 60 -24.85 -6.11 9.87
CA GLN A 60 -25.73 -5.75 10.96
C GLN A 60 -26.69 -4.71 10.41
N SER A 61 -27.94 -5.11 10.19
CA SER A 61 -29.03 -4.22 9.80
C SER A 61 -29.10 -3.07 10.81
N LEU A 62 -28.59 -1.89 10.42
CA LEU A 62 -28.60 -0.71 11.27
C LEU A 62 -30.06 -0.28 11.54
N PRO A 63 -30.41 0.09 12.78
CA PRO A 63 -31.70 0.72 13.05
C PRO A 63 -31.81 2.03 12.25
N LYS A 64 -32.96 2.22 11.60
CA LYS A 64 -33.27 3.23 10.58
C LYS A 64 -33.18 4.72 10.99
N SER A 65 -32.58 5.09 12.13
CA SER A 65 -32.77 6.43 12.70
C SER A 65 -31.61 7.02 13.52
N VAL A 66 -30.40 6.47 13.49
CA VAL A 66 -29.23 7.19 14.04
C VAL A 66 -28.46 7.79 12.87
N PRO A 67 -28.25 9.12 12.80
CA PRO A 67 -27.27 9.68 11.89
C PRO A 67 -25.91 9.15 12.35
N VAL A 68 -25.43 8.10 11.68
CA VAL A 68 -24.06 7.64 11.84
C VAL A 68 -23.21 8.81 11.36
N LEU A 69 -22.61 9.54 12.29
CA LEU A 69 -21.48 10.39 11.97
C LEU A 69 -20.41 9.43 11.47
N PHE A 70 -20.33 9.26 10.15
CA PHE A 70 -19.38 8.38 9.50
C PHE A 70 -17.99 8.96 9.70
N ASP A 71 -17.33 8.55 10.77
CA ASP A 71 -15.94 8.89 11.01
C ASP A 71 -15.06 7.91 10.22
N PRO A 72 -14.40 8.33 9.11
CA PRO A 72 -13.59 7.45 8.28
C PRO A 72 -12.39 6.84 9.03
N LEU A 73 -12.04 7.40 10.19
CA LEU A 73 -10.92 6.94 11.00
C LEU A 73 -11.34 5.99 12.12
N LYS A 74 -12.64 5.77 12.32
CA LYS A 74 -13.15 4.83 13.32
C LYS A 74 -13.36 3.47 12.68
N ILE A 75 -12.64 2.48 13.18
CA ILE A 75 -12.79 1.08 12.78
C ILE A 75 -13.95 0.47 13.60
N GLU A 76 -14.64 -0.52 13.05
CA GLU A 76 -15.80 -1.22 13.64
C GLU A 76 -15.58 -1.72 15.09
N ASN A 77 -14.35 -2.12 15.45
CA ASN A 77 -14.02 -2.51 16.83
C ASN A 77 -13.97 -1.34 17.83
N GLY A 78 -14.32 -0.12 17.38
CA GLY A 78 -14.26 1.11 18.15
C GLY A 78 -12.88 1.76 18.21
N SER A 79 -11.84 1.14 17.65
CA SER A 79 -10.50 1.73 17.59
C SER A 79 -10.46 2.88 16.57
N ILE A 80 -9.64 3.89 16.86
CA ILE A 80 -9.47 5.07 16.02
C ILE A 80 -8.09 4.99 15.38
N ILE A 81 -8.02 5.18 14.07
CA ILE A 81 -6.77 5.32 13.34
C ILE A 81 -6.24 6.73 13.61
N SER A 82 -5.26 6.83 14.50
CA SER A 82 -4.54 8.09 14.73
C SER A 82 -3.56 8.36 13.59
N PRO A 83 -3.52 9.58 13.04
CA PRO A 83 -2.52 9.94 12.04
C PRO A 83 -1.11 9.87 12.64
N ILE A 84 -0.13 9.50 11.80
CA ILE A 84 1.27 9.52 12.21
C ILE A 84 1.75 10.94 12.60
N ASN A 85 1.16 11.98 12.00
CA ASN A 85 1.26 13.37 12.42
C ASN A 85 0.08 14.18 11.84
N THR A 86 -0.21 15.35 12.40
CA THR A 86 -1.27 16.24 11.91
C THR A 86 -0.77 17.38 11.01
N GLU A 87 0.54 17.49 10.80
CA GLU A 87 1.18 18.55 10.01
C GLU A 87 0.99 18.35 8.52
N PHE A 88 1.34 17.16 8.02
CA PHE A 88 0.99 16.70 6.68
C PHE A 88 1.08 15.18 6.62
N SER A 89 -0.06 14.50 6.59
CA SER A 89 -0.11 13.04 6.51
C SER A 89 -1.30 12.53 5.70
N LEU A 90 -1.18 11.29 5.23
CA LEU A 90 -2.17 10.58 4.43
C LEU A 90 -2.59 9.30 5.15
N ILE A 91 -3.89 9.10 5.27
CA ILE A 91 -4.50 7.86 5.72
C ILE A 91 -5.44 7.33 4.64
N VAL A 92 -5.31 6.04 4.31
CA VAL A 92 -6.26 5.33 3.45
C VAL A 92 -6.72 4.07 4.18
N PRO A 93 -7.83 4.14 4.93
CA PRO A 93 -8.23 3.09 5.87
C PRO A 93 -8.36 1.70 5.24
N LYS A 94 -9.00 1.60 4.07
CA LYS A 94 -9.26 0.31 3.38
C LYS A 94 -8.00 -0.50 3.09
N ILE A 95 -6.88 0.17 2.84
CA ILE A 95 -5.60 -0.44 2.47
C ILE A 95 -4.53 -0.24 3.56
N GLY A 96 -4.91 0.29 4.72
CA GLY A 96 -4.03 0.43 5.88
C GLY A 96 -2.87 1.43 5.71
N ILE A 97 -2.98 2.39 4.78
CA ILE A 97 -1.97 3.45 4.65
C ILE A 97 -2.14 4.41 5.82
N ASN A 98 -1.04 4.75 6.50
CA ASN A 98 -0.89 5.85 7.44
C ASN A 98 0.55 6.37 7.34
N ALA A 99 0.77 7.42 6.55
CA ALA A 99 2.11 7.84 6.12
C ALA A 99 2.27 9.37 6.17
N PRO A 100 3.48 9.87 6.47
CA PRO A 100 3.78 11.29 6.36
C PRO A 100 3.80 11.71 4.88
N VAL A 101 3.47 12.97 4.61
CA VAL A 101 3.55 13.57 3.28
C VAL A 101 4.63 14.64 3.28
N ILE A 102 5.56 14.55 2.34
CA ILE A 102 6.65 15.52 2.18
C ILE A 102 6.14 16.67 1.31
N PRO A 103 6.11 17.90 1.83
CA PRO A 103 5.56 19.03 1.09
C PRO A 103 6.47 19.47 -0.05
N ALA A 104 5.86 19.90 -1.15
CA ALA A 104 6.44 20.74 -2.18
C ALA A 104 7.71 20.16 -2.85
N VAL A 105 7.66 18.88 -3.20
CA VAL A 105 8.71 18.18 -3.94
C VAL A 105 8.59 18.49 -5.43
N ASN A 106 9.68 18.91 -6.07
CA ASN A 106 9.69 19.15 -7.50
C ASN A 106 9.75 17.82 -8.30
N PRO A 107 8.67 17.40 -9.00
CA PRO A 107 8.68 16.15 -9.75
C PRO A 107 9.57 16.20 -11.00
N ALA A 108 9.99 17.39 -11.43
CA ALA A 108 10.91 17.58 -12.55
C ALA A 108 12.39 17.57 -12.12
N ASN A 109 12.69 17.58 -10.82
CA ASN A 109 14.04 17.41 -10.29
C ASN A 109 14.25 15.96 -9.84
N PRO A 110 15.05 15.14 -10.56
CA PRO A 110 15.25 13.74 -10.22
C PRO A 110 15.83 13.52 -8.83
N GLY A 111 16.69 14.42 -8.33
CA GLY A 111 17.29 14.31 -7.01
C GLY A 111 16.25 14.43 -5.89
N GLU A 112 15.48 15.51 -5.91
CA GLU A 112 14.38 15.74 -4.95
C GLU A 112 13.31 14.65 -5.05
N TYR A 113 12.95 14.26 -6.28
CA TYR A 113 11.95 13.23 -6.54
C TYR A 113 12.35 11.89 -5.93
N LEU A 114 13.58 11.42 -6.20
CA LEU A 114 14.06 10.14 -5.68
C LEU A 114 14.23 10.17 -4.16
N GLU A 115 14.73 11.27 -3.60
CA GLU A 115 14.88 11.41 -2.14
C GLU A 115 13.53 11.40 -1.42
N ALA A 116 12.53 12.08 -1.97
CA ALA A 116 11.19 12.10 -1.38
C ALA A 116 10.51 10.74 -1.44
N LEU A 117 10.67 10.02 -2.55
CA LEU A 117 10.10 8.68 -2.71
C LEU A 117 10.72 7.64 -1.78
N GLN A 118 11.99 7.81 -1.36
CA GLN A 118 12.59 6.98 -0.32
C GLN A 118 11.95 7.16 1.05
N LYS A 119 11.23 8.26 1.28
CA LYS A 119 10.63 8.60 2.57
C LYS A 119 9.12 8.30 2.63
N GLY A 120 8.51 7.91 1.50
CA GLY A 120 7.11 7.49 1.44
C GLY A 120 6.29 8.29 0.43
N VAL A 121 5.48 9.23 0.91
CA VAL A 121 4.53 10.01 0.09
C VAL A 121 5.03 11.44 -0.11
N ALA A 122 4.96 11.93 -1.34
CA ALA A 122 5.40 13.27 -1.70
C ALA A 122 4.25 14.10 -2.29
N HIS A 123 4.14 15.35 -1.87
CA HIS A 123 3.28 16.37 -2.46
C HIS A 123 4.04 17.11 -3.57
N SER A 124 3.40 17.29 -4.73
CA SER A 124 4.02 18.03 -5.84
C SER A 124 4.13 19.53 -5.54
N SER A 125 5.29 20.12 -5.83
CA SER A 125 5.50 21.58 -5.71
C SER A 125 4.64 22.41 -6.67
N THR A 126 4.08 21.80 -7.71
CA THR A 126 3.23 22.47 -8.70
C THR A 126 1.74 22.31 -8.40
N SER A 127 1.36 21.55 -7.38
CA SER A 127 -0.04 21.37 -6.98
C SER A 127 -0.43 22.24 -5.79
N PHE A 128 -1.74 22.32 -5.53
CA PHE A 128 -2.28 23.05 -4.40
C PHE A 128 -2.15 22.24 -3.11
N PHE A 129 -2.08 22.94 -1.98
CA PHE A 129 -2.19 22.33 -0.66
C PHE A 129 -3.66 22.08 -0.27
N PRO A 130 -3.93 21.20 0.71
CA PRO A 130 -5.30 20.86 1.12
C PRO A 130 -6.17 22.06 1.58
N ASP A 131 -5.54 23.09 2.16
CA ASP A 131 -6.22 24.32 2.60
C ASP A 131 -6.58 25.27 1.44
N GLN A 132 -6.08 25.01 0.23
CA GLN A 132 -6.27 25.86 -0.94
C GLN A 132 -7.37 25.33 -1.86
N ASN A 133 -7.96 26.22 -2.67
CA ASN A 133 -8.97 25.84 -3.67
C ASN A 133 -8.33 25.31 -4.95
N GLY A 134 -7.94 24.04 -4.95
CA GLY A 134 -7.43 23.37 -6.13
C GLY A 134 -7.12 21.90 -5.87
N THR A 135 -6.44 21.29 -6.84
CA THR A 135 -6.09 19.87 -6.77
C THR A 135 -4.78 19.66 -6.03
N VAL A 136 -4.80 18.83 -5.00
CA VAL A 136 -3.63 18.28 -4.32
C VAL A 136 -3.12 17.09 -5.12
N TYR A 137 -1.83 17.06 -5.41
CA TYR A 137 -1.22 15.97 -6.17
C TYR A 137 -0.16 15.26 -5.31
N LEU A 138 -0.42 13.99 -5.00
CA LEU A 138 0.47 13.15 -4.21
C LEU A 138 1.02 12.00 -5.05
N PHE A 139 2.28 11.65 -4.85
CA PHE A 139 2.91 10.52 -5.53
C PHE A 139 3.79 9.69 -4.57
N SER A 140 3.87 8.39 -4.85
CA SER A 140 4.69 7.43 -4.11
C SER A 140 5.04 6.20 -4.97
N HIS A 141 6.02 5.40 -4.55
CA HIS A 141 6.41 4.17 -5.22
C HIS A 141 5.28 3.13 -5.26
N SER A 142 5.19 2.42 -6.39
CA SER A 142 4.30 1.26 -6.51
C SER A 142 4.99 0.01 -5.97
N THR A 143 6.30 -0.14 -6.10
CA THR A 143 7.07 -1.27 -5.52
C THR A 143 8.51 -0.83 -5.25
N ASN A 144 9.24 -1.64 -4.47
CA ASN A 144 10.68 -1.48 -4.22
C ASN A 144 11.52 -2.56 -4.95
N TYR A 145 11.19 -2.88 -6.20
CA TYR A 145 11.99 -3.86 -6.97
C TYR A 145 13.16 -3.20 -7.67
N ASP A 146 14.15 -2.78 -6.88
CA ASP A 146 15.53 -2.61 -7.35
C ASP A 146 16.46 -3.26 -6.30
N TRP A 147 16.45 -4.59 -6.33
CA TRP A 147 17.49 -5.53 -5.84
C TRP A 147 17.98 -5.55 -4.38
N PHE A 148 17.81 -4.55 -3.52
CA PHE A 148 17.97 -4.72 -2.05
C PHE A 148 17.55 -3.45 -1.27
N VAL A 149 16.32 -3.39 -0.74
CA VAL A 149 16.00 -2.42 0.34
C VAL A 149 15.11 -3.11 1.36
N LYS A 150 15.58 -3.09 2.62
CA LYS A 150 14.96 -3.72 3.79
C LYS A 150 13.60 -3.13 4.17
N ASP A 151 13.28 -1.95 3.65
CA ASP A 151 12.08 -1.20 3.99
C ASP A 151 11.21 -1.00 2.73
N LEU A 152 9.99 -1.51 2.78
CA LEU A 152 8.98 -1.34 1.73
C LEU A 152 8.45 0.10 1.78
N ASN A 153 9.14 1.06 1.16
CA ASN A 153 8.60 2.41 0.96
C ASN A 153 7.60 2.48 -0.22
N ALA A 154 7.01 1.34 -0.57
CA ALA A 154 6.00 1.19 -1.62
C ALA A 154 4.60 1.50 -1.07
N VAL A 155 4.44 2.70 -0.50
CA VAL A 155 3.19 3.10 0.20
C VAL A 155 1.99 2.99 -0.74
N PHE A 156 2.17 3.26 -2.04
CA PHE A 156 1.09 3.23 -3.02
C PHE A 156 0.91 1.88 -3.73
N TYR A 157 1.59 0.81 -3.31
CA TYR A 157 1.42 -0.52 -3.92
C TYR A 157 -0.03 -1.02 -3.93
N LEU A 158 -0.79 -0.73 -2.87
CA LEU A 158 -2.16 -1.21 -2.69
C LEU A 158 -3.22 -0.24 -3.20
N ILE A 159 -2.89 0.95 -3.73
CA ILE A 159 -3.92 1.89 -4.22
C ILE A 159 -4.71 1.33 -5.40
N LYS A 160 -4.16 0.33 -6.11
CA LYS A 160 -4.85 -0.43 -7.15
C LYS A 160 -6.12 -1.14 -6.64
N ASN A 161 -6.16 -1.49 -5.36
CA ASN A 161 -7.26 -2.18 -4.68
C ASN A 161 -8.34 -1.21 -4.16
N LEU A 162 -8.18 0.10 -4.36
CA LEU A 162 -9.22 1.07 -4.08
C LEU A 162 -10.30 1.04 -5.15
N GLU A 163 -11.52 1.40 -4.80
CA GLU A 163 -12.72 1.39 -5.61
C GLU A 163 -13.49 2.69 -5.41
N GLU A 164 -14.39 3.00 -6.33
CA GLU A 164 -15.25 4.19 -6.22
C GLU A 164 -16.01 4.19 -4.88
N GLY A 165 -16.04 5.36 -4.22
CA GLY A 165 -16.64 5.51 -2.90
C GLY A 165 -15.68 5.34 -1.72
N ASP A 166 -14.50 4.76 -1.92
CA ASP A 166 -13.50 4.64 -0.85
C ASP A 166 -13.02 6.00 -0.35
N LEU A 167 -12.71 6.07 0.95
CA LEU A 167 -12.30 7.30 1.62
C LEU A 167 -10.79 7.40 1.75
N ILE A 168 -10.30 8.62 1.50
CA ILE A 168 -8.90 9.01 1.63
C ILE A 168 -8.87 10.24 2.53
N VAL A 169 -8.07 10.21 3.59
CA VAL A 169 -8.02 11.29 4.58
C VAL A 169 -6.65 11.94 4.56
N LEU A 170 -6.60 13.25 4.38
CA LEU A 170 -5.40 14.05 4.58
C LEU A 170 -5.51 14.83 5.88
N PHE A 171 -4.42 14.85 6.63
CA PHE A 171 -4.20 15.86 7.65
C PHE A 171 -3.24 16.91 7.12
N TYR A 172 -3.55 18.17 7.37
CA TYR A 172 -2.67 19.28 7.02
C TYR A 172 -2.85 20.44 7.99
N LYS A 173 -1.76 20.89 8.61
CA LYS A 173 -1.74 21.98 9.62
C LYS A 173 -2.83 21.83 10.69
N GLY A 174 -3.03 20.61 11.21
CA GLY A 174 -4.04 20.33 12.23
C GLY A 174 -5.47 20.21 11.71
N ASN A 175 -5.73 20.39 10.42
CA ASN A 175 -7.05 20.22 9.81
C ASN A 175 -7.15 18.86 9.11
N ARG A 176 -8.36 18.30 9.09
CA ARG A 176 -8.67 17.03 8.43
C ARG A 176 -9.48 17.27 7.17
N TYR A 177 -9.04 16.68 6.06
CA TYR A 177 -9.67 16.72 4.75
C TYR A 177 -10.02 15.30 4.31
N THR A 178 -11.30 14.99 4.23
CA THR A 178 -11.79 13.68 3.76
C THR A 178 -12.17 13.78 2.29
N TYR A 179 -11.54 12.96 1.47
CA TYR A 179 -11.81 12.82 0.04
C TYR A 179 -12.50 11.48 -0.22
N ARG A 180 -13.35 11.44 -1.23
CA ARG A 180 -14.01 10.22 -1.72
C ARG A 180 -13.51 9.91 -3.14
N LEU A 181 -13.05 8.69 -3.34
CA LEU A 181 -12.59 8.22 -4.64
C LEU A 181 -13.74 8.26 -5.65
N ARG A 182 -13.50 8.91 -6.79
CA ARG A 182 -14.42 8.99 -7.93
C ARG A 182 -14.04 8.04 -9.06
N GLU A 183 -12.76 8.01 -9.46
CA GLU A 183 -12.32 7.16 -10.56
C GLU A 183 -10.83 6.77 -10.48
N LYS A 184 -10.46 5.78 -11.30
CA LYS A 184 -9.07 5.35 -11.51
C LYS A 184 -8.75 5.37 -13.00
N GLN A 185 -7.56 5.81 -13.37
CA GLN A 185 -7.11 5.80 -14.76
C GLN A 185 -5.66 5.31 -14.87
N VAL A 186 -5.36 4.56 -15.92
CA VAL A 186 -4.00 4.21 -16.32
C VAL A 186 -3.60 5.10 -17.49
N VAL A 187 -2.49 5.80 -17.36
CA VAL A 187 -2.02 6.77 -18.36
C VAL A 187 -0.55 6.54 -18.70
N SER A 188 -0.12 7.02 -19.86
CA SER A 188 1.30 7.00 -20.23
C SER A 188 2.14 7.80 -19.22
N ALA A 189 3.36 7.36 -18.93
CA ALA A 189 4.32 8.13 -18.13
C ALA A 189 4.61 9.53 -18.68
N LYS A 190 4.34 9.78 -19.97
CA LYS A 190 4.49 11.08 -20.63
C LYS A 190 3.31 12.03 -20.42
N SER A 191 2.19 11.56 -19.85
CA SER A 191 0.98 12.34 -19.61
C SER A 191 1.13 13.25 -18.39
N VAL A 192 1.95 14.29 -18.51
CA VAL A 192 2.30 15.20 -17.39
C VAL A 192 1.24 16.27 -17.10
N SER A 193 0.19 16.38 -17.92
CA SER A 193 -0.88 17.38 -17.76
C SER A 193 -1.58 17.32 -16.40
N TYR A 194 -1.63 16.14 -15.77
CA TYR A 194 -2.25 15.96 -14.45
C TYR A 194 -1.45 16.58 -13.29
N ILE A 195 -0.15 16.80 -13.48
CA ILE A 195 0.76 17.42 -12.50
C ILE A 195 0.63 18.95 -12.52
N ALA A 196 0.18 19.51 -13.65
CA ALA A 196 -0.03 20.94 -13.77
C ALA A 196 -1.05 21.44 -12.73
N PRO A 197 -0.92 22.69 -12.24
CA PRO A 197 -1.88 23.26 -11.31
C PRO A 197 -3.32 23.19 -11.87
N GLN A 198 -4.22 22.56 -11.13
CA GLN A 198 -5.62 22.43 -11.51
C GLN A 198 -6.51 23.15 -10.50
N GLN A 199 -7.15 24.24 -10.96
CA GLN A 199 -8.12 25.02 -10.19
C GLN A 199 -9.53 24.43 -10.28
N GLY A 200 -10.49 25.01 -9.55
CA GLY A 200 -11.90 24.69 -9.69
C GLY A 200 -12.39 23.56 -8.77
N GLY A 201 -11.95 23.56 -7.51
CA GLY A 201 -12.44 22.66 -6.46
C GLY A 201 -11.31 21.93 -5.75
N LYS A 202 -11.54 21.61 -4.46
CA LYS A 202 -10.63 20.82 -3.61
C LYS A 202 -10.69 19.35 -4.04
N ARG A 203 -9.70 18.94 -4.83
CA ARG A 203 -9.59 17.59 -5.40
C ARG A 203 -8.27 16.95 -4.96
N LEU A 204 -8.19 15.63 -5.06
CA LEU A 204 -6.99 14.86 -4.76
C LEU A 204 -6.67 13.92 -5.91
N ILE A 205 -5.41 13.93 -6.34
CA ILE A 205 -4.84 12.94 -7.26
C ILE A 205 -3.75 12.17 -6.53
N LEU A 206 -3.86 10.83 -6.52
CA LEU A 206 -2.77 9.95 -6.10
C LEU A 206 -2.15 9.30 -7.33
N GLN A 207 -0.83 9.35 -7.47
CA GLN A 207 -0.10 8.73 -8.57
C GLN A 207 0.90 7.68 -8.09
N THR A 208 0.93 6.55 -8.79
CA THR A 208 2.03 5.59 -8.68
C THR A 208 2.45 5.02 -10.05
N CYS A 209 3.60 4.35 -10.13
CA CYS A 209 4.05 3.69 -11.35
C CYS A 209 3.23 2.43 -11.64
N TRP A 210 2.98 2.15 -12.92
CA TRP A 210 2.16 1.02 -13.34
C TRP A 210 2.72 0.34 -14.60
N PRO A 211 2.57 -1.00 -14.73
CA PRO A 211 2.32 -1.96 -13.65
C PRO A 211 3.38 -1.93 -12.52
N PRO A 212 3.09 -2.52 -11.35
CA PRO A 212 4.07 -2.67 -10.27
C PRO A 212 5.41 -3.25 -10.77
N GLY A 213 6.54 -2.59 -10.47
CA GLY A 213 7.87 -3.00 -10.93
C GLY A 213 8.27 -2.47 -12.30
N THR A 214 7.47 -1.58 -12.89
CA THR A 214 7.77 -0.91 -14.15
C THR A 214 7.55 0.60 -14.04
N THR A 215 7.98 1.38 -15.03
CA THR A 215 7.84 2.85 -15.06
C THR A 215 7.17 3.36 -16.34
N THR A 216 6.59 2.47 -17.15
CA THR A 216 6.04 2.78 -18.47
C THR A 216 4.73 3.57 -18.39
N GLU A 217 3.90 3.26 -17.40
CA GLU A 217 2.61 3.88 -17.19
C GLU A 217 2.49 4.40 -15.75
N ARG A 218 1.40 5.13 -15.50
CA ARG A 218 1.02 5.63 -14.19
C ARG A 218 -0.40 5.21 -13.88
N LEU A 219 -0.63 4.74 -12.67
CA LEU A 219 -1.97 4.58 -12.12
C LEU A 219 -2.30 5.86 -11.35
N LEU A 220 -3.40 6.50 -11.76
CA LEU A 220 -3.95 7.70 -11.14
C LEU A 220 -5.26 7.37 -10.44
N ILE A 221 -5.39 7.84 -9.20
CA ILE A 221 -6.63 7.82 -8.42
C ILE A 221 -7.13 9.27 -8.32
N PHE A 222 -8.40 9.49 -8.64
CA PHE A 222 -9.03 10.80 -8.54
C PHE A 222 -10.09 10.77 -7.45
N ALA A 223 -10.02 11.73 -6.54
CA ALA A 223 -10.94 11.84 -5.42
C ALA A 223 -11.39 13.29 -5.21
N ASP A 224 -12.63 13.45 -4.77
CA ASP A 224 -13.25 14.77 -4.53
C ASP A 224 -13.42 14.98 -3.02
N LEU A 225 -13.18 16.20 -2.53
CA LEU A 225 -13.39 16.52 -1.13
C LEU A 225 -14.87 16.35 -0.77
N VAL A 226 -15.14 15.62 0.31
CA VAL A 226 -16.49 15.44 0.85
C VAL A 226 -16.67 16.10 2.22
N GLU A 227 -15.57 16.36 2.94
CA GLU A 227 -15.63 16.89 4.29
C GLU A 227 -14.31 17.56 4.70
N GLU A 228 -14.40 18.69 5.40
CA GLU A 228 -13.27 19.41 6.00
C GLU A 228 -13.60 19.71 7.46
N TYR A 229 -12.75 19.26 8.38
CA TYR A 229 -12.82 19.61 9.80
C TYR A 229 -11.59 20.40 10.19
N GLY A 230 -11.80 21.63 10.64
CA GLY A 230 -10.76 22.44 11.23
C GLY A 230 -10.62 22.18 12.73
N THR A 231 -9.40 22.25 13.25
CA THR A 231 -9.22 22.45 14.69
C THR A 231 -9.44 23.94 14.95
N THR A 232 -10.63 24.33 15.43
CA THR A 232 -10.83 25.68 15.96
C THR A 232 -9.97 25.80 17.21
N ILE A 233 -8.84 26.48 17.11
CA ILE A 233 -8.06 26.95 18.26
C ILE A 233 -8.76 28.12 18.92
#